data_AF-A0A0B3AKZ5-F1
#
_entry.id   AF-A0A0B3AKZ5-F1
#
_cell.length_a   1.000
_cell.length_b   1.000
_cell.length_c   1.000
_cell.angle_alpha   90.00
_cell.angle_beta   90.00
_cell.angle_gamma   90.00
#
_symmetry.space_group_name_H-M   'P 1'
#
loop_
_entity.id
_entity.type
_entity.pdbx_description
1 polymer ?
#
loop_
_entity_poly.entity_id
_entity_poly.type
_entity_poly.pdbx_seq_one_letter_code
_entity_poly.pdbx_strand_id
1 'polypeptide(L)'
;MCRMILQFCHNTMTLGKEDIRKQATHLKNMSLGKYTPYTYGDFSASSEYDQSSRLIHSDGFGIYARNNEGERRKKFTRGVYSVGDGAIEQAAGGAYVVMMHARLSTTGDSNEENIQPIDLDNIVGMHNGTVKGLEQNGKSDSHTIMAYFNRALSADAIDARSLEKVCCEIAGRASHVSGMNLIIYAKRQDKIIVVSCYHASAARSKKMKDYYTLHLMKGETTNITSEGEGESLDNHTLYIIDRKSGKITQQKMKQLEALVEPEGRNQDKEESGEEDAGGEEDAGEE
;
A
#
# COMPACT_ATOMS: atom_id res chain seq x y z
N MET A 1 -5.16 -6.15 2.62
CA MET A 1 -4.37 -4.92 2.40
C MET A 1 -4.36 -4.11 3.68
N CYS A 2 -3.27 -3.41 3.98
CA CYS A 2 -3.11 -2.57 5.18
C CYS A 2 -3.86 -1.23 5.07
N ARG A 3 -3.83 -0.39 6.11
CA ARG A 3 -4.30 1.00 6.06
C ARG A 3 -3.17 1.97 6.36
N MET A 4 -3.09 3.03 5.56
CA MET A 4 -2.00 4.00 5.64
C MET A 4 -2.56 5.41 5.62
N ILE A 5 -1.91 6.29 6.38
CA ILE A 5 -2.10 7.73 6.35
C ILE A 5 -0.74 8.40 6.36
N LEU A 6 -0.56 9.37 5.46
CA LEU A 6 0.47 10.39 5.56
C LEU A 6 -0.22 11.74 5.67
N GLN A 7 0.23 12.56 6.62
CA GLN A 7 -0.09 13.98 6.68
C GLN A 7 1.20 14.79 6.72
N PHE A 8 1.27 15.90 5.99
CA PHE A 8 2.38 16.83 6.08
C PHE A 8 1.96 18.28 5.88
N CYS A 9 2.73 19.17 6.48
CA CYS A 9 2.61 20.61 6.31
C CYS A 9 3.51 21.10 5.18
N HIS A 10 3.05 22.15 4.50
CA HIS A 10 3.87 22.96 3.63
C HIS A 10 4.71 23.96 4.45
N ASN A 11 5.83 24.40 3.91
CA ASN A 11 6.74 25.36 4.55
C ASN A 11 7.26 24.91 5.94
N THR A 12 7.36 25.84 6.89
CA THR A 12 7.85 25.63 8.27
C THR A 12 6.71 25.38 9.27
N MET A 13 5.46 25.23 8.80
CA MET A 13 4.32 24.94 9.65
C MET A 13 4.45 23.55 10.29
N THR A 14 3.80 23.38 11.43
CA THR A 14 3.75 22.10 12.16
C THR A 14 2.31 21.70 12.42
N LEU A 15 2.07 20.40 12.49
CA LEU A 15 0.78 19.82 12.76
C LEU A 15 0.43 20.00 14.25
N GLY A 16 -0.76 20.53 14.49
CA GLY A 16 -1.32 20.63 15.82
C GLY A 16 -1.72 19.26 16.37
N LYS A 17 -1.94 19.19 17.68
CA LYS A 17 -2.46 17.97 18.33
C LYS A 17 -3.82 17.56 17.75
N GLU A 18 -4.64 18.54 17.39
CA GLU A 18 -5.96 18.28 16.80
C GLU A 18 -5.86 17.60 15.43
N ASP A 19 -4.95 18.04 14.56
CA ASP A 19 -4.72 17.42 13.25
C ASP A 19 -4.33 15.95 13.41
N ILE A 20 -3.38 15.69 14.32
CA ILE A 20 -2.90 14.35 14.64
C ILE A 20 -4.02 13.47 15.19
N ARG A 21 -4.88 14.00 16.08
CA ARG A 21 -6.04 13.27 16.60
C ARG A 21 -7.05 12.93 15.51
N LYS A 22 -7.33 13.86 14.59
CA LYS A 22 -8.23 13.63 13.46
C LYS A 22 -7.69 12.50 12.59
N GLN A 23 -6.40 12.52 12.24
CA GLN A 23 -5.77 11.45 11.47
C GLN A 23 -5.77 10.10 12.21
N ALA A 24 -5.44 10.10 13.49
CA ALA A 24 -5.47 8.88 14.30
C ALA A 24 -6.89 8.30 14.38
N THR A 25 -7.90 9.14 14.57
CA THR A 25 -9.32 8.73 14.58
C THR A 25 -9.74 8.16 13.23
N HIS A 26 -9.32 8.80 12.14
CA HIS A 26 -9.59 8.30 10.79
C HIS A 26 -8.97 6.92 10.57
N LEU A 27 -7.68 6.74 10.94
CA LEU A 27 -7.02 5.43 10.86
C LEU A 27 -7.69 4.38 11.74
N LYS A 28 -8.11 4.74 12.96
CA LYS A 28 -8.87 3.85 13.85
C LYS A 28 -10.16 3.37 13.19
N ASN A 29 -10.92 4.27 12.57
CA ASN A 29 -12.16 3.90 11.90
C ASN A 29 -11.91 3.04 10.64
N MET A 30 -10.88 3.36 9.84
CA MET A 30 -10.46 2.51 8.72
C MET A 30 -10.02 1.10 9.19
N SER A 31 -9.27 1.02 10.29
CA SER A 31 -8.76 -0.25 10.84
C SER A 31 -9.84 -1.17 11.39
N LEU A 32 -11.01 -0.63 11.71
CA LEU A 32 -12.18 -1.38 12.20
C LEU A 32 -13.16 -1.72 11.06
N GLY A 33 -12.84 -1.38 9.81
CA GLY A 33 -13.74 -1.56 8.67
C GLY A 33 -15.05 -0.77 8.79
N LYS A 34 -15.05 0.36 9.51
CA LYS A 34 -16.29 1.14 9.71
C LYS A 34 -16.76 1.85 8.45
N TYR A 35 -15.83 2.27 7.60
CA TYR A 35 -16.14 2.97 6.35
C TYR A 35 -16.35 2.03 5.17
N THR A 36 -15.90 0.79 5.32
CA THR A 36 -15.86 -0.18 4.23
C THR A 36 -16.41 -1.52 4.70
N PRO A 37 -17.63 -1.92 4.26
CA PRO A 37 -18.28 -3.18 4.65
C PRO A 37 -17.66 -4.33 3.85
N TYR A 38 -16.36 -4.49 4.00
CA TYR A 38 -15.52 -5.46 3.29
C TYR A 38 -15.23 -6.63 4.20
N THR A 39 -15.32 -7.82 3.62
CA THR A 39 -14.90 -9.06 4.27
C THR A 39 -13.65 -9.61 3.61
N TYR A 40 -12.99 -10.59 4.23
CA TYR A 40 -11.83 -11.25 3.63
C TYR A 40 -12.14 -11.91 2.28
N GLY A 41 -13.35 -12.46 2.12
CA GLY A 41 -13.79 -13.13 0.90
C GLY A 41 -13.92 -12.19 -0.30
N ASP A 42 -14.09 -10.88 -0.06
CA ASP A 42 -14.12 -9.88 -1.13
C ASP A 42 -12.73 -9.72 -1.81
N PHE A 43 -11.63 -10.10 -1.15
CA PHE A 43 -10.26 -9.74 -1.60
C PHE A 43 -9.24 -10.88 -1.58
N SER A 44 -9.51 -11.96 -0.86
CA SER A 44 -8.59 -13.09 -0.76
C SER A 44 -9.33 -14.41 -0.82
N ALA A 45 -8.75 -15.37 -1.53
CA ALA A 45 -9.10 -16.78 -1.43
C ALA A 45 -8.31 -17.48 -0.31
N SER A 46 -7.82 -16.73 0.70
CA SER A 46 -7.01 -17.32 1.77
C SER A 46 -7.85 -18.27 2.60
N SER A 47 -7.38 -19.51 2.76
CA SER A 47 -8.01 -20.51 3.63
C SER A 47 -7.78 -20.23 5.12
N GLU A 48 -6.89 -19.29 5.47
CA GLU A 48 -6.58 -18.92 6.85
C GLU A 48 -7.62 -17.98 7.46
N TYR A 49 -8.45 -17.34 6.64
CA TYR A 49 -9.45 -16.37 7.07
C TYR A 49 -10.85 -16.82 6.66
N ASP A 50 -11.81 -16.63 7.57
CA ASP A 50 -13.22 -16.73 7.25
C ASP A 50 -13.59 -15.63 6.24
N GLN A 51 -14.05 -16.06 5.06
CA GLN A 51 -14.43 -15.18 3.96
C GLN A 51 -15.53 -14.18 4.32
N SER A 52 -16.35 -14.47 5.34
CA SER A 52 -17.39 -13.58 5.83
C SER A 52 -16.93 -12.61 6.93
N SER A 53 -15.73 -12.82 7.48
CA SER A 53 -15.19 -11.98 8.55
C SER A 53 -14.79 -10.61 8.02
N ARG A 54 -15.11 -9.56 8.80
CA ARG A 54 -14.72 -8.18 8.51
C ARG A 54 -13.20 -8.04 8.48
N LEU A 55 -12.71 -7.20 7.57
CA LEU A 55 -11.30 -6.81 7.55
C LEU A 55 -10.97 -5.89 8.73
N ILE A 56 -10.32 -6.44 9.76
CA ILE A 56 -9.85 -5.71 10.94
C ILE A 56 -8.31 -5.70 10.95
N HIS A 57 -7.71 -4.52 11.02
CA HIS A 57 -6.25 -4.31 11.02
C HIS A 57 -5.69 -4.30 12.44
N SER A 58 -5.61 -5.48 13.06
CA SER A 58 -5.25 -5.66 14.46
C SER A 58 -3.77 -5.99 14.71
N ASP A 59 -3.02 -6.34 13.66
CA ASP A 59 -1.73 -7.04 13.81
C ASP A 59 -0.57 -6.13 14.19
N GLY A 60 -0.78 -4.81 14.10
CA GLY A 60 0.17 -3.83 14.57
C GLY A 60 -0.15 -2.43 14.10
N PHE A 61 0.47 -1.46 14.76
CA PHE A 61 0.37 -0.06 14.43
C PHE A 61 1.75 0.59 14.55
N GLY A 62 2.16 1.37 13.55
CA GLY A 62 3.35 2.18 13.65
C GLY A 62 3.08 3.63 13.28
N ILE A 63 3.85 4.50 13.89
CA ILE A 63 3.86 5.94 13.65
C ILE A 63 5.29 6.44 13.50
N TYR A 64 5.51 7.23 12.47
CA TYR A 64 6.71 8.04 12.28
C TYR A 64 6.31 9.51 12.23
N ALA A 65 7.16 10.36 12.79
CA ALA A 65 6.97 11.79 12.77
C ALA A 65 8.31 12.50 12.65
N ARG A 66 8.35 13.60 11.88
CA ARG A 66 9.53 14.44 11.74
C ARG A 66 9.22 15.90 12.00
N ASN A 67 10.08 16.54 12.79
CA ASN A 67 10.03 17.97 13.09
C ASN A 67 11.42 18.61 12.86
N ASN A 68 11.60 19.85 13.30
CA ASN A 68 12.89 20.55 13.18
C ASN A 68 13.95 20.03 14.16
N GLU A 69 13.54 19.31 15.20
CA GLU A 69 14.42 18.77 16.24
C GLU A 69 14.92 17.35 15.90
N GLY A 70 14.23 16.65 14.99
CA GLY A 70 14.62 15.34 14.50
C GLY A 70 13.44 14.44 14.16
N GLU A 71 13.69 13.13 14.28
CA GLU A 71 12.76 12.07 13.92
C GLU A 71 12.27 11.34 15.18
N ARG A 72 10.99 11.01 15.22
CA ARG A 72 10.35 10.20 16.27
C ARG A 72 9.60 9.05 15.65
N ARG A 73 9.67 7.89 16.29
CA ARG A 73 8.97 6.68 15.84
C ARG A 73 8.49 5.85 17.03
N LYS A 74 7.33 5.24 16.89
CA LYS A 74 6.81 4.24 17.82
C LYS A 74 6.09 3.15 17.04
N LYS A 75 6.27 1.90 17.46
CA LYS A 75 5.55 0.74 16.93
C LYS A 75 4.86 0.02 18.09
N PHE A 76 3.74 -0.61 17.77
CA PHE A 76 2.87 -1.28 18.73
C PHE A 76 2.40 -2.60 18.11
N THR A 77 2.63 -3.73 18.78
CA THR A 77 2.18 -5.07 18.35
C THR A 77 0.68 -5.31 18.62
N ARG A 78 -0.13 -4.27 18.42
CA ARG A 78 -1.58 -4.24 18.61
C ARG A 78 -2.20 -3.18 17.70
N GLY A 79 -3.47 -3.36 17.35
CA GLY A 79 -4.20 -2.45 16.47
C GLY A 79 -4.30 -1.02 17.03
N VAL A 80 -4.32 -0.03 16.14
CA VAL A 80 -4.34 1.41 16.46
C VAL A 80 -5.52 1.81 17.36
N TYR A 81 -6.66 1.13 17.26
CA TYR A 81 -7.86 1.39 18.07
C TYR A 81 -7.66 1.10 19.57
N SER A 82 -6.63 0.34 19.94
CA SER A 82 -6.24 0.08 21.32
C SER A 82 -5.20 1.06 21.87
N VAL A 83 -4.67 1.96 21.02
CA VAL A 83 -3.65 2.93 21.40
C VAL A 83 -4.31 4.25 21.81
N GLY A 84 -4.00 4.70 23.03
CA GLY A 84 -4.52 5.96 23.56
C GLY A 84 -3.96 7.18 22.81
N ASP A 85 -4.81 8.20 22.61
CA ASP A 85 -4.46 9.39 21.81
C ASP A 85 -3.24 10.13 22.38
N GLY A 86 -3.06 10.16 23.70
CA GLY A 86 -1.88 10.75 24.33
C GLY A 86 -0.55 10.13 23.87
N ALA A 87 -0.51 8.82 23.62
CA ALA A 87 0.68 8.15 23.11
C ALA A 87 0.99 8.53 21.65
N ILE A 88 -0.06 8.73 20.85
CA ILE A 88 0.02 9.15 19.44
C ILE A 88 0.46 10.61 19.35
N GLU A 89 -0.17 11.49 20.14
CA GLU A 89 0.20 12.91 20.24
C GLU A 89 1.62 13.11 20.73
N GLN A 90 2.08 12.33 21.70
CA GLN A 90 3.47 12.40 22.15
C GLN A 90 4.45 12.02 21.03
N ALA A 91 4.08 11.04 20.19
CA ALA A 91 4.90 10.59 19.09
C ALA A 91 4.96 11.61 17.94
N ALA A 92 3.84 12.31 17.65
CA ALA A 92 3.71 13.14 16.46
C ALA A 92 3.53 14.65 16.67
N GLY A 93 3.27 15.11 17.91
CA GLY A 93 2.95 16.51 18.20
C GLY A 93 4.02 17.49 17.70
N GLY A 94 3.63 18.51 16.94
CA GLY A 94 4.55 19.50 16.39
C GLY A 94 5.41 19.01 15.21
N ALA A 95 5.04 17.89 14.58
CA ALA A 95 5.70 17.39 13.37
C ALA A 95 5.22 18.09 12.11
N TYR A 96 6.06 18.20 11.09
CA TYR A 96 5.68 18.64 9.75
C TYR A 96 5.48 17.48 8.77
N VAL A 97 5.90 16.27 9.11
CA VAL A 97 5.55 15.00 8.44
C VAL A 97 5.11 14.00 9.50
N VAL A 98 3.97 13.35 9.29
CA VAL A 98 3.46 12.25 10.12
C VAL A 98 2.99 11.12 9.22
N MET A 99 3.50 9.92 9.44
CA MET A 99 3.14 8.69 8.73
C MET A 99 2.60 7.68 9.73
N MET A 100 1.46 7.08 9.44
CA MET A 100 0.78 6.11 10.29
C MET A 100 0.33 4.91 9.47
N HIS A 101 0.56 3.70 9.99
CA HIS A 101 0.21 2.45 9.33
C HIS A 101 -0.47 1.49 10.29
N ALA A 102 -1.63 0.96 9.90
CA ALA A 102 -2.29 -0.15 10.58
C ALA A 102 -2.10 -1.43 9.75
N ARG A 103 -1.42 -2.40 10.36
CA ARG A 103 -1.02 -3.65 9.73
C ARG A 103 -2.18 -4.63 9.71
N LEU A 104 -2.35 -5.24 8.54
CA LEU A 104 -3.03 -6.51 8.36
C LEU A 104 -2.05 -7.46 7.68
N SER A 105 -1.55 -8.42 8.44
CA SER A 105 -0.49 -9.33 8.04
C SER A 105 -1.00 -10.25 6.94
N THR A 106 -0.40 -10.15 5.76
CA THR A 106 -0.53 -11.15 4.69
C THR A 106 0.76 -11.95 4.51
N THR A 107 1.88 -11.37 4.92
CA THR A 107 3.24 -11.92 4.80
C THR A 107 4.11 -11.45 5.97
N GLY A 108 5.12 -12.25 6.30
CA GLY A 108 6.06 -11.99 7.39
C GLY A 108 5.48 -12.21 8.79
N ASP A 109 6.37 -12.47 9.74
CA ASP A 109 6.01 -12.75 11.13
C ASP A 109 5.29 -11.56 11.79
N SER A 110 4.40 -11.86 12.74
CA SER A 110 3.71 -10.86 13.56
C SER A 110 4.60 -10.31 14.67
N ASN A 111 5.68 -9.62 14.25
CA ASN A 111 6.65 -8.99 15.13
C ASN A 111 6.78 -7.49 14.82
N GLU A 112 7.51 -6.77 15.68
CA GLU A 112 7.70 -5.32 15.56
C GLU A 112 8.51 -4.91 14.32
N GLU A 113 9.39 -5.78 13.83
CA GLU A 113 10.19 -5.50 12.63
C GLU A 113 9.27 -5.31 11.41
N ASN A 114 8.28 -6.19 11.25
CA ASN A 114 7.29 -6.16 10.17
C ASN A 114 6.20 -5.09 10.28
N ILE A 115 6.16 -4.33 11.39
CA ILE A 115 5.25 -3.19 11.54
C ILE A 115 5.82 -1.98 10.80
N GLN A 116 5.00 -1.37 9.96
CA GLN A 116 5.37 -0.17 9.21
C GLN A 116 4.92 1.10 9.96
N PRO A 117 5.42 2.31 9.66
CA PRO A 117 6.42 2.64 8.63
C PRO A 117 7.77 1.95 8.84
N ILE A 118 8.39 1.52 7.74
CA ILE A 118 9.76 0.99 7.71
C ILE A 118 10.71 2.17 7.61
N ASP A 119 11.63 2.27 8.56
CA ASP A 119 12.55 3.39 8.71
C ASP A 119 13.97 2.96 8.34
N LEU A 120 14.52 3.56 7.29
CA LEU A 120 15.86 3.30 6.74
C LEU A 120 16.65 4.61 6.63
N ASP A 121 17.93 4.53 6.27
CA ASP A 121 18.84 5.68 6.27
C ASP A 121 18.35 6.85 5.40
N ASN A 122 17.89 6.57 4.18
CA ASN A 122 17.48 7.60 3.23
C ASN A 122 15.97 7.85 3.22
N ILE A 123 15.18 6.90 3.73
CA ILE A 123 13.73 6.92 3.57
C ILE A 123 12.97 6.45 4.81
N VAL A 124 11.73 6.89 4.92
CA VAL A 124 10.69 6.18 5.68
C VAL A 124 9.57 5.82 4.74
N GLY A 125 9.10 4.57 4.77
CA GLY A 125 8.13 4.10 3.79
C GLY A 125 7.03 3.22 4.37
N MET A 126 5.89 3.28 3.71
CA MET A 126 4.75 2.40 3.93
C MET A 126 4.31 1.78 2.61
N HIS A 127 3.85 0.54 2.68
CA HIS A 127 3.37 -0.28 1.59
C HIS A 127 2.00 -0.85 1.97
N ASN A 128 1.04 -0.65 1.06
CA ASN A 128 -0.26 -1.28 1.07
C ASN A 128 -0.44 -2.08 -0.22
N GLY A 129 -0.43 -3.40 -0.11
CA GLY A 129 -0.46 -4.26 -1.27
C GLY A 129 0.11 -5.63 -0.95
N THR A 130 0.35 -6.40 -1.99
CA THR A 130 1.09 -7.65 -1.90
C THR A 130 1.86 -7.85 -3.19
N VAL A 131 3.15 -8.05 -3.05
CA VAL A 131 4.10 -8.34 -4.12
C VAL A 131 4.79 -9.66 -3.77
N LYS A 132 4.23 -10.77 -4.26
CA LYS A 132 4.66 -12.12 -3.88
C LYS A 132 6.01 -12.47 -4.50
N GLY A 133 6.80 -13.27 -3.78
CA GLY A 133 8.11 -13.75 -4.23
C GLY A 133 9.26 -12.82 -3.84
N LEU A 134 9.01 -11.83 -2.98
CA LEU A 134 10.00 -10.87 -2.48
C LEU A 134 10.28 -11.02 -0.97
N GLU A 135 9.54 -11.89 -0.28
CA GLU A 135 9.68 -12.17 1.14
C GLU A 135 11.05 -12.82 1.44
N GLN A 136 11.70 -12.43 2.54
CA GLN A 136 13.03 -12.94 2.90
C GLN A 136 13.16 -13.13 4.40
N ASN A 137 13.54 -14.33 4.86
CA ASN A 137 13.91 -14.62 6.24
C ASN A 137 12.90 -14.08 7.28
N GLY A 138 11.60 -14.34 7.10
CA GLY A 138 10.54 -13.87 8.01
C GLY A 138 10.12 -12.40 7.82
N LYS A 139 10.77 -11.64 6.92
CA LYS A 139 10.39 -10.26 6.58
C LYS A 139 9.33 -10.23 5.49
N SER A 140 8.40 -9.29 5.62
CA SER A 140 7.39 -9.01 4.58
C SER A 140 8.04 -8.49 3.29
N ASP A 141 7.33 -8.66 2.17
CA ASP A 141 7.63 -8.08 0.85
C ASP A 141 7.90 -6.57 0.93
N SER A 142 7.19 -5.86 1.82
CA SER A 142 7.41 -4.43 2.09
C SER A 142 8.87 -4.11 2.46
N HIS A 143 9.58 -4.97 3.19
CA HIS A 143 10.99 -4.72 3.54
C HIS A 143 11.88 -4.68 2.31
N THR A 144 11.72 -5.68 1.44
CA THR A 144 12.48 -5.77 0.19
C THR A 144 12.19 -4.55 -0.69
N ILE A 145 10.91 -4.19 -0.85
CA ILE A 145 10.50 -2.99 -1.60
C ILE A 145 11.18 -1.73 -1.04
N MET A 146 11.14 -1.52 0.29
CA MET A 146 11.75 -0.34 0.89
C MET A 146 13.28 -0.34 0.75
N ALA A 147 13.94 -1.50 0.76
CA ALA A 147 15.38 -1.58 0.52
C ALA A 147 15.77 -1.12 -0.92
N TYR A 148 14.96 -1.50 -1.92
CA TYR A 148 15.14 -1.03 -3.30
C TYR A 148 15.07 0.49 -3.42
N PHE A 149 14.04 1.10 -2.82
CA PHE A 149 13.89 2.56 -2.80
C PHE A 149 14.97 3.25 -1.97
N ASN A 150 15.37 2.69 -0.83
CA ASN A 150 16.43 3.26 0.02
C ASN A 150 17.77 3.36 -0.73
N ARG A 151 18.10 2.37 -1.56
CA ARG A 151 19.27 2.39 -2.43
C ARG A 151 19.12 3.43 -3.55
N ALA A 152 17.97 3.51 -4.19
CA ALA A 152 17.75 4.46 -5.29
C ALA A 152 17.75 5.93 -4.81
N LEU A 153 17.29 6.17 -3.59
CA LEU A 153 17.14 7.51 -3.00
C LEU A 153 18.34 7.95 -2.15
N SER A 154 19.44 7.18 -2.19
CA SER A 154 20.72 7.62 -1.63
C SER A 154 21.39 8.72 -2.46
N ALA A 155 20.97 8.93 -3.70
CA ALA A 155 21.45 9.99 -4.58
C ALA A 155 20.81 11.36 -4.23
N ASP A 156 21.50 12.46 -4.53
CA ASP A 156 21.02 13.80 -4.17
C ASP A 156 19.80 14.26 -4.98
N ALA A 157 19.68 13.78 -6.23
CA ALA A 157 18.59 14.12 -7.13
C ALA A 157 17.57 12.98 -7.24
N ILE A 158 16.29 13.33 -7.20
CA ILE A 158 15.18 12.40 -7.45
C ILE A 158 14.74 12.54 -8.91
N ASP A 159 14.83 11.44 -9.65
CA ASP A 159 14.40 11.34 -11.04
C ASP A 159 13.25 10.32 -11.17
N ALA A 160 12.15 10.75 -11.76
CA ALA A 160 10.93 9.94 -11.89
C ALA A 160 11.15 8.70 -12.77
N ARG A 161 11.96 8.80 -13.83
CA ARG A 161 12.29 7.65 -14.70
C ARG A 161 13.10 6.59 -13.96
N SER A 162 14.05 7.02 -13.14
CA SER A 162 14.85 6.12 -12.31
C SER A 162 13.99 5.42 -11.25
N LEU A 163 13.01 6.12 -10.65
CA LEU A 163 12.05 5.51 -9.73
C LEU A 163 11.09 4.52 -10.43
N GLU A 164 10.64 4.81 -11.66
CA GLU A 164 9.87 3.84 -12.45
C GLU A 164 10.69 2.57 -12.70
N LYS A 165 11.98 2.69 -13.04
CA LYS A 165 12.87 1.52 -13.20
C LYS A 165 12.96 0.68 -11.92
N VAL A 166 12.98 1.30 -10.75
CA VAL A 166 12.96 0.59 -9.45
C VAL A 166 11.65 -0.19 -9.30
N CYS A 167 10.51 0.44 -9.59
CA CYS A 167 9.21 -0.24 -9.59
C CYS A 167 9.19 -1.43 -10.56
N CYS A 168 9.72 -1.26 -11.77
CA CYS A 168 9.80 -2.33 -12.76
C CYS A 168 10.74 -3.47 -12.32
N GLU A 169 11.87 -3.17 -11.67
CA GLU A 169 12.77 -4.19 -11.13
C GLU A 169 12.07 -5.02 -10.05
N ILE A 170 11.30 -4.37 -9.17
CA ILE A 170 10.50 -5.03 -8.14
C ILE A 170 9.44 -5.93 -8.80
N ALA A 171 8.64 -5.39 -9.71
CA ALA A 171 7.58 -6.12 -10.38
C ALA A 171 8.10 -7.30 -11.22
N GLY A 172 9.22 -7.13 -11.94
CA GLY A 172 9.82 -8.17 -12.76
C GLY A 172 10.45 -9.33 -11.97
N ARG A 173 10.71 -9.15 -10.67
CA ARG A 173 11.16 -10.21 -9.76
C ARG A 173 10.01 -10.88 -9.02
N ALA A 174 8.85 -10.23 -8.96
CA ALA A 174 7.69 -10.76 -8.28
C ALA A 174 7.07 -11.90 -9.09
N SER A 175 6.55 -12.92 -8.39
CA SER A 175 5.72 -13.95 -9.03
C SER A 175 4.30 -13.45 -9.27
N HIS A 176 3.85 -12.47 -8.48
CA HIS A 176 2.54 -11.84 -8.62
C HIS A 176 2.51 -10.47 -7.92
N VAL A 177 1.86 -9.49 -8.55
CA VAL A 177 1.62 -8.15 -7.99
C VAL A 177 0.12 -7.93 -7.88
N SER A 178 -0.44 -7.94 -6.67
CA SER A 178 -1.85 -7.56 -6.48
C SER A 178 -2.00 -6.05 -6.28
N GLY A 179 -1.02 -5.45 -5.59
CA GLY A 179 -0.96 -4.04 -5.26
C GLY A 179 0.45 -3.68 -4.82
N MET A 180 0.87 -2.48 -5.20
CA MET A 180 2.14 -1.85 -4.82
C MET A 180 1.85 -0.36 -4.55
N ASN A 181 0.92 -0.09 -3.63
CA ASN A 181 0.65 1.28 -3.19
C ASN A 181 1.69 1.67 -2.14
N LEU A 182 2.55 2.63 -2.48
CA LEU A 182 3.65 3.06 -1.63
C LEU A 182 3.47 4.52 -1.24
N ILE A 183 3.79 4.83 0.01
CA ILE A 183 3.98 6.21 0.46
C ILE A 183 5.36 6.27 1.12
N ILE A 184 6.27 7.03 0.54
CA ILE A 184 7.68 7.11 0.95
C ILE A 184 8.05 8.57 1.21
N TYR A 185 8.63 8.85 2.36
CA TYR A 185 9.30 10.12 2.65
C TYR A 185 10.80 9.98 2.39
N ALA A 186 11.31 10.69 1.39
CA ALA A 186 12.73 10.78 1.06
C ALA A 186 13.40 11.86 1.93
N LYS A 187 14.08 11.41 2.98
CA LYS A 187 14.53 12.22 4.13
C LYS A 187 15.48 13.36 3.76
N ARG A 188 16.36 13.12 2.79
CA ARG A 188 17.43 14.06 2.40
C ARG A 188 16.89 15.16 1.50
N GLN A 189 15.97 14.82 0.60
CA GLN A 189 15.40 15.72 -0.40
C GLN A 189 14.11 16.40 0.07
N ASP A 190 13.60 16.01 1.24
CA ASP A 190 12.34 16.51 1.81
C ASP A 190 11.15 16.35 0.84
N LYS A 191 11.09 15.19 0.19
CA LYS A 191 10.05 14.86 -0.80
C LYS A 191 9.21 13.67 -0.35
N ILE A 192 7.96 13.69 -0.75
CA ILE A 192 7.05 12.55 -0.65
C ILE A 192 6.98 11.89 -2.03
N ILE A 193 7.17 10.59 -2.06
CA ILE A 193 7.03 9.74 -3.24
C ILE A 193 5.83 8.84 -2.99
N VAL A 194 4.87 8.87 -3.91
CA VAL A 194 3.69 8.01 -3.87
C VAL A 194 3.66 7.18 -5.13
N VAL A 195 3.54 5.87 -4.95
CA VAL A 195 3.26 4.95 -6.04
C VAL A 195 1.84 4.47 -5.84
N SER A 196 0.98 4.71 -6.82
CA SER A 196 -0.36 4.14 -6.89
C SER A 196 -0.35 3.08 -7.98
N CYS A 197 -0.43 1.81 -7.59
CA CYS A 197 -0.32 0.69 -8.53
C CYS A 197 -1.05 -0.53 -7.97
N TYR A 198 -1.99 -1.06 -8.73
CA TYR A 198 -2.67 -2.32 -8.43
C TYR A 198 -3.07 -3.04 -9.71
N HIS A 199 -3.25 -4.36 -9.62
CA HIS A 199 -3.71 -5.13 -10.76
C HIS A 199 -5.21 -4.87 -10.99
N ALA A 200 -5.57 -4.30 -12.13
CA ALA A 200 -6.93 -3.97 -12.54
C ALA A 200 -7.86 -5.18 -12.51
N SER A 201 -7.36 -6.38 -12.82
CA SER A 201 -8.13 -7.62 -12.72
C SER A 201 -8.52 -7.99 -11.28
N ALA A 202 -7.77 -7.49 -10.29
CA ALA A 202 -8.08 -7.59 -8.87
C ALA A 202 -9.07 -6.51 -8.39
N ALA A 203 -9.43 -5.55 -9.24
CA ALA A 203 -10.32 -4.44 -8.93
C ALA A 203 -11.55 -4.42 -9.86
N ARG A 204 -12.30 -5.52 -9.87
CA ARG A 204 -13.39 -5.79 -10.85
C ARG A 204 -14.65 -4.93 -10.64
N SER A 205 -14.85 -4.39 -9.44
CA SER A 205 -15.98 -3.52 -9.11
C SER A 205 -15.50 -2.15 -8.64
N LYS A 206 -16.39 -1.14 -8.69
CA LYS A 206 -16.11 0.18 -8.12
C LYS A 206 -15.65 0.09 -6.67
N LYS A 207 -16.38 -0.71 -5.86
CA LYS A 207 -16.05 -1.04 -4.46
C LYS A 207 -14.59 -1.49 -4.33
N MET A 208 -14.17 -2.46 -5.14
CA MET A 208 -12.80 -2.98 -5.08
C MET A 208 -11.77 -1.94 -5.56
N LYS A 209 -12.06 -1.17 -6.60
CA LYS A 209 -11.17 -0.08 -7.04
C LYS A 209 -10.92 0.91 -5.91
N ASP A 210 -11.97 1.30 -5.20
CA ASP A 210 -11.87 2.21 -4.06
C ASP A 210 -10.97 1.62 -2.96
N TYR A 211 -11.03 0.31 -2.71
CA TYR A 211 -10.16 -0.38 -1.74
C TYR A 211 -8.66 -0.37 -2.10
N TYR A 212 -8.33 -0.35 -3.39
CA TYR A 212 -6.94 -0.28 -3.89
C TYR A 212 -6.46 1.14 -4.19
N THR A 213 -7.32 2.15 -4.09
CA THR A 213 -6.97 3.51 -4.48
C THR A 213 -6.46 4.31 -3.29
N LEU A 214 -5.42 5.11 -3.51
CA LEU A 214 -4.99 6.12 -2.55
C LEU A 214 -5.71 7.43 -2.85
N HIS A 215 -6.03 8.20 -1.81
CA HIS A 215 -6.73 9.48 -1.91
C HIS A 215 -5.84 10.61 -1.43
N LEU A 216 -5.78 11.69 -2.22
CA LEU A 216 -5.02 12.90 -1.94
C LEU A 216 -5.97 14.05 -1.59
N MET A 217 -5.79 14.62 -0.41
CA MET A 217 -6.46 15.86 0.01
C MET A 217 -5.44 16.98 0.10
N LYS A 218 -5.72 18.09 -0.57
CA LYS A 218 -4.89 19.32 -0.55
C LYS A 218 -5.62 20.40 0.23
N GLY A 219 -4.89 21.09 1.10
CA GLY A 219 -5.35 22.23 1.87
C GLY A 219 -4.15 22.92 2.53
N GLU A 220 -4.34 23.46 3.73
CA GLU A 220 -3.21 23.95 4.55
C GLU A 220 -2.22 22.83 4.90
N THR A 221 -2.73 21.60 4.99
CA THR A 221 -1.94 20.37 5.05
C THR A 221 -2.30 19.49 3.86
N THR A 222 -1.34 18.69 3.43
CA THR A 222 -1.60 17.63 2.45
C THR A 222 -1.72 16.29 3.15
N ASN A 223 -2.75 15.53 2.79
CA ASN A 223 -3.03 14.21 3.34
C ASN A 223 -3.11 13.18 2.22
N ILE A 224 -2.54 12.00 2.46
CA ILE A 224 -2.60 10.85 1.54
C ILE A 224 -3.06 9.64 2.34
N THR A 225 -4.19 9.06 1.95
CA THR A 225 -4.88 8.04 2.76
C THR A 225 -5.33 6.86 1.91
N SER A 226 -5.45 5.68 2.51
CA SER A 226 -5.98 4.49 1.83
C SER A 226 -7.50 4.49 1.66
N GLU A 227 -8.23 5.30 2.43
CA GLU A 227 -9.66 5.54 2.27
C GLU A 227 -9.96 6.95 2.74
N GLY A 228 -10.88 7.64 2.11
CA GLY A 228 -11.34 8.94 2.58
C GLY A 228 -11.91 9.82 1.49
N GLU A 229 -12.18 11.05 1.87
CA GLU A 229 -12.50 12.12 0.94
C GLU A 229 -11.22 12.57 0.22
N GLY A 230 -11.35 13.12 -0.98
CA GLY A 230 -10.20 13.64 -1.75
C GLY A 230 -10.14 13.13 -3.19
N GLU A 231 -9.12 13.60 -3.90
CA GLU A 231 -8.81 13.22 -5.28
C GLU A 231 -8.24 11.79 -5.28
N SER A 232 -8.90 10.86 -5.97
CA SER A 232 -8.37 9.53 -6.21
C SER A 232 -7.10 9.60 -7.04
N LEU A 233 -6.03 8.96 -6.59
CA LEU A 233 -4.78 8.88 -7.34
C LEU A 233 -4.92 7.84 -8.47
N ASP A 234 -4.43 8.20 -9.65
CA ASP A 234 -4.49 7.37 -10.85
C ASP A 234 -3.70 6.07 -10.64
N ASN A 235 -4.24 4.95 -11.16
CA ASN A 235 -3.54 3.68 -11.13
C ASN A 235 -2.31 3.70 -12.06
N HIS A 236 -1.27 2.94 -11.69
CA HIS A 236 0.05 2.89 -12.34
C HIS A 236 0.72 4.26 -12.49
N THR A 237 0.63 5.10 -11.46
CA THR A 237 1.16 6.47 -11.49
C THR A 237 2.11 6.71 -10.32
N LEU A 238 3.23 7.36 -10.63
CA LEU A 238 4.20 7.87 -9.68
C LEU A 238 3.93 9.35 -9.44
N TYR A 239 3.82 9.73 -8.17
CA TYR A 239 3.74 11.12 -7.74
C TYR A 239 4.99 11.47 -6.93
N ILE A 240 5.62 12.60 -7.25
CA ILE A 240 6.70 13.19 -6.47
C ILE A 240 6.21 14.55 -5.99
N ILE A 241 6.07 14.69 -4.68
CA ILE A 241 5.56 15.89 -4.02
C ILE A 241 6.70 16.52 -3.25
N ASP A 242 7.01 17.77 -3.59
CA ASP A 242 7.91 18.59 -2.79
C ASP A 242 7.16 19.02 -1.52
N ARG A 243 7.64 18.59 -0.35
CA ARG A 243 6.90 18.82 0.90
C ARG A 243 6.71 20.32 1.18
N LYS A 244 7.78 21.10 0.98
CA LYS A 244 7.81 22.54 1.27
C LYS A 244 6.83 23.34 0.42
N SER A 245 6.94 23.20 -0.90
CA SER A 245 6.15 23.97 -1.86
C SER A 245 4.79 23.36 -2.16
N GLY A 246 4.58 22.08 -1.84
CA GLY A 246 3.39 21.33 -2.25
C GLY A 246 3.34 21.03 -3.75
N LYS A 247 4.39 21.35 -4.51
CA LYS A 247 4.44 21.07 -5.95
C LYS A 247 4.40 19.56 -6.18
N ILE A 248 3.45 19.13 -7.01
CA ILE A 248 3.28 17.73 -7.39
C ILE A 248 3.74 17.55 -8.83
N THR A 249 4.60 16.56 -9.04
CA THR A 249 4.93 16.03 -10.37
C THR A 249 4.35 14.63 -10.47
N GLN A 250 3.63 14.35 -11.55
CA GLN A 250 3.04 13.04 -11.81
C GLN A 250 3.62 12.42 -13.08
N GLN A 251 3.83 11.11 -13.06
CA GLN A 251 4.29 10.33 -14.21
C GLN A 251 3.52 9.01 -14.26
N LYS A 252 2.78 8.80 -15.36
CA LYS A 252 2.20 7.50 -15.67
C LYS A 252 3.33 6.53 -15.98
N MET A 253 3.36 5.38 -15.31
CA MET A 253 4.42 4.38 -15.42
C MET A 253 4.01 3.25 -16.37
N LYS A 254 4.10 3.50 -17.67
CA LYS A 254 3.63 2.56 -18.71
C LYS A 254 4.38 1.23 -18.69
N GLN A 255 5.68 1.26 -18.34
CA GLN A 255 6.46 0.02 -18.30
C GLN A 255 6.03 -0.85 -17.11
N LEU A 256 5.75 -0.22 -15.97
CA LEU A 256 5.22 -0.93 -14.82
C LEU A 256 3.82 -1.47 -15.10
N GLU A 257 2.96 -0.68 -15.75
CA GLU A 257 1.61 -1.10 -16.16
C GLU A 257 1.68 -2.37 -17.01
N ALA A 258 2.55 -2.44 -18.02
CA ALA A 258 2.71 -3.64 -18.85
C ALA A 258 3.23 -4.89 -18.09
N LEU A 259 3.98 -4.70 -17.00
CA LEU A 259 4.46 -5.80 -16.16
C LEU A 259 3.38 -6.31 -15.20
N VAL A 260 2.53 -5.41 -14.70
CA VAL A 260 1.46 -5.73 -13.74
C VAL A 260 0.19 -6.20 -14.46
N GLU A 261 -0.08 -5.67 -15.65
CA GLU A 261 -1.14 -6.04 -16.57
C GLU A 261 -0.55 -6.70 -17.83
N PRO A 262 0.04 -7.90 -17.74
CA PRO A 262 0.45 -8.58 -18.96
C PRO A 262 -0.79 -8.78 -19.83
N GLU A 263 -0.80 -8.17 -21.03
CA GLU A 263 -1.85 -8.39 -22.01
C GLU A 263 -2.13 -9.89 -22.11
N GLY A 264 -3.42 -10.24 -22.12
CA GLY A 264 -3.89 -11.61 -21.95
C GLY A 264 -2.99 -12.63 -22.64
N ARG A 265 -2.33 -13.48 -21.84
CA ARG A 265 -2.22 -14.86 -22.28
C ARG A 265 -3.65 -15.29 -22.50
N ASN A 266 -4.05 -15.41 -23.76
CA ASN A 266 -5.15 -16.25 -24.15
C ASN A 266 -5.08 -17.48 -23.25
N GLN A 267 -6.09 -17.68 -22.43
CA GLN A 267 -6.45 -19.02 -22.00
C GLN A 267 -6.94 -19.73 -23.26
N ASP A 268 -6.00 -20.05 -24.15
CA ASP A 268 -6.21 -21.02 -25.20
C ASP A 268 -6.33 -22.37 -24.49
N LYS A 269 -7.54 -22.92 -24.57
CA LYS A 269 -7.80 -24.34 -24.86
C LYS A 269 -7.06 -25.36 -23.98
N GLU A 270 -7.68 -25.70 -22.85
CA GLU A 270 -7.86 -27.12 -22.53
C GLU A 270 -9.17 -27.53 -23.23
N GLU A 271 -9.10 -28.08 -24.43
CA GLU A 271 -9.15 -29.54 -24.67
C GLU A 271 -10.34 -30.22 -23.98
N SER A 272 -11.55 -29.91 -24.45
CA SER A 272 -12.62 -30.91 -24.53
C SER A 272 -12.61 -31.51 -25.94
N GLY A 273 -11.61 -32.35 -26.20
CA GLY A 273 -11.67 -33.34 -27.26
C GLY A 273 -12.48 -34.52 -26.74
N GLU A 274 -13.78 -34.53 -26.99
CA GLU A 274 -14.53 -35.77 -27.14
C GLU A 274 -15.11 -35.78 -28.54
N GLU A 275 -14.42 -36.54 -29.39
CA GLU A 275 -14.91 -37.03 -30.67
C GLU A 275 -16.11 -37.95 -30.38
N ASP A 276 -17.31 -37.50 -30.71
CA ASP A 276 -18.48 -38.38 -30.78
C ASP A 276 -18.71 -38.71 -32.26
N ALA A 277 -18.05 -39.79 -32.71
CA ALA A 277 -18.24 -40.39 -34.02
C ALA A 277 -18.05 -41.92 -33.95
N GLY A 278 -19.16 -42.64 -34.05
CA GLY A 278 -19.27 -44.10 -34.24
C GLY A 278 -20.45 -44.64 -33.41
N GLY A 279 -21.62 -44.99 -33.96
CA GLY A 279 -21.90 -45.60 -35.26
C GLY A 279 -21.78 -47.13 -35.16
N GLU A 280 -22.87 -47.83 -35.51
CA GLU A 280 -23.12 -49.30 -35.58
C GLU A 280 -23.66 -49.93 -34.27
N GLU A 281 -24.93 -50.32 -34.16
CA GLU A 281 -25.71 -51.40 -34.83
C GLU A 281 -25.54 -52.81 -34.21
N ASP A 282 -26.66 -53.26 -33.62
CA ASP A 282 -27.33 -54.57 -33.81
C ASP A 282 -27.08 -55.78 -32.87
N ALA A 283 -28.16 -56.57 -32.76
CA ALA A 283 -28.44 -57.83 -32.04
C ALA A 283 -28.77 -57.70 -30.53
N GLY A 284 -29.87 -58.24 -29.97
CA GLY A 284 -30.81 -59.28 -30.38
C GLY A 284 -31.04 -60.24 -29.20
N GLU A 285 -32.30 -60.65 -28.98
CA GLU A 285 -32.79 -61.68 -28.02
C GLU A 285 -32.82 -61.26 -26.52
N GLU A 286 -33.90 -61.41 -25.73
CA GLU A 286 -35.05 -62.35 -25.71
C GLU A 286 -36.43 -61.65 -25.57
#